data_AF-A0A9D7QN81-F1
#
_entry.id   AF-A0A9D7QN81-F1
#
_cell.length_a   1.000
_cell.length_b   1.000
_cell.length_c   1.000
_cell.angle_alpha   90.00
_cell.angle_beta   90.00
_cell.angle_gamma   90.00
#
_symmetry.space_group_name_H-M   'P 1'
#
loop_
_entity.id
_entity.type
_entity.pdbx_description
1 polymer ?
#
loop_
_entity_poly.entity_id
_entity_poly.type
_entity_poly.pdbx_seq_one_letter_code
_entity_poly.pdbx_strand_id
1 'polypeptide(L)' 'IQIDPLAFDRFAISKVPSFVLVRDGTRPVACASGSCAPTDSFLRATGDVSLDYALEHMQRAAPSFSPATELFLKRLKG' A
#
# COMPACT_ATOMS: atom_id res chain seq x y z
N ILE A 1 7.97 -14.29 -12.39
CA ILE A 1 7.04 -13.16 -12.14
C ILE A 1 5.66 -13.77 -11.88
N GLN A 2 5.09 -13.54 -10.70
CA GLN A 2 3.75 -14.05 -10.36
C GLN A 2 2.83 -12.83 -10.23
N ILE A 3 1.82 -12.76 -11.09
CA ILE A 3 0.78 -11.75 -11.00
C ILE A 3 -0.32 -12.38 -10.16
N ASP A 4 -0.61 -11.80 -9.00
CA ASP A 4 -1.80 -12.14 -8.21
C ASP A 4 -2.93 -11.20 -8.64
N PRO A 5 -3.89 -11.66 -9.47
CA PRO A 5 -4.98 -10.81 -9.94
C PRO A 5 -5.85 -10.31 -8.79
N LEU A 6 -5.95 -11.07 -7.70
CA LEU A 6 -6.75 -10.71 -6.53
C LEU A 6 -6.15 -9.52 -5.77
N ALA A 7 -4.83 -9.35 -5.83
CA ALA A 7 -4.16 -8.19 -5.24
C ALA A 7 -4.51 -6.88 -5.99
N PHE A 8 -4.71 -6.95 -7.31
CA PHE A 8 -5.12 -5.79 -8.10
C PHE A 8 -6.50 -5.31 -7.67
N ASP A 9 -7.47 -6.22 -7.59
CA ASP A 9 -8.82 -5.89 -7.16
C ASP A 9 -8.86 -5.44 -5.69
N ARG A 10 -8.13 -6.14 -4.81
CA ARG A 10 -8.11 -5.85 -3.37
C ARG A 10 -7.60 -4.45 -3.04
N PHE A 11 -6.59 -3.98 -3.77
CA PHE A 11 -5.96 -2.66 -3.53
C PHE A 11 -6.30 -1.65 -4.63
N ALA A 12 -7.33 -1.95 -5.43
CA ALA A 12 -7.84 -1.15 -6.54
C ALA A 12 -6.73 -0.68 -7.52
N ILE A 13 -5.72 -1.51 -7.77
CA ILE A 13 -4.57 -1.19 -8.62
C ILE A 13 -5.04 -1.14 -10.08
N SER A 14 -5.01 0.05 -10.68
CA SER A 14 -5.36 0.26 -12.09
C SER A 14 -4.17 0.53 -13.00
N LYS A 15 -2.98 0.75 -12.42
CA LYS A 15 -1.73 1.09 -13.11
C LYS A 15 -0.54 0.47 -12.38
N VAL A 16 0.48 0.10 -13.15
CA VAL A 16 1.73 -0.49 -12.63
C VAL A 16 2.94 0.36 -13.02
N PRO A 17 4.05 0.35 -12.24
CA PRO A 17 4.18 -0.28 -10.92
C PRO A 17 3.39 0.46 -9.84
N SER A 18 3.03 -0.26 -8.77
CA SER A 18 2.33 0.28 -7.60
C SER A 18 2.88 -0.32 -6.31
N PHE A 19 3.04 0.53 -5.30
CA PHE A 19 3.39 0.16 -3.94
C PHE A 19 2.14 0.21 -3.07
N VAL A 20 1.96 -0.80 -2.22
CA VAL A 20 0.84 -0.87 -1.27
C VAL A 20 1.40 -0.99 0.14
N LEU A 21 0.98 -0.10 1.03
CA LEU A 21 1.24 -0.17 2.47
C LEU A 21 -0.04 -0.57 3.18
N VAL A 22 0.00 -1.68 3.92
CA VAL A 22 -1.13 -2.23 4.64
C VAL A 22 -0.90 -2.06 6.14
N ARG A 23 -1.93 -1.63 6.89
CA ARG A 23 -1.80 -1.49 8.36
C ARG A 23 -1.71 -2.86 9.02
N ASP A 24 -0.89 -2.97 10.07
CA ASP A 24 -0.86 -4.19 10.88
C ASP A 24 -2.24 -4.54 11.45
N GLY A 25 -2.58 -5.83 11.42
CA GLY A 25 -3.87 -6.35 11.90
C GLY A 25 -5.02 -6.29 10.89
N THR A 26 -4.83 -5.73 9.68
CA THR A 26 -5.86 -5.82 8.64
C THR A 26 -5.92 -7.24 8.10
N ARG A 27 -7.04 -7.92 8.36
CA ARG A 27 -7.32 -9.23 7.76
C ARG A 27 -7.93 -9.02 6.37
N PRO A 28 -7.44 -9.69 5.32
CA PRO A 28 -8.12 -9.67 4.03
C PRO A 28 -9.51 -10.29 4.22
N VAL A 29 -10.58 -9.52 4.00
CA VAL A 29 -11.92 -10.09 3.85
C VAL A 29 -12.11 -10.60 2.43
N ALA A 30 -12.93 -11.64 2.29
CA ALA A 30 -13.25 -12.21 0.98
C ALA A 30 -13.87 -11.14 0.08
N CYS A 31 -13.38 -11.06 -1.15
CA CYS A 31 -13.72 -10.03 -2.11
C CYS A 31 -15.12 -10.24 -2.70
N ALA A 32 -16.08 -9.41 -2.29
CA ALA A 32 -17.31 -9.22 -3.06
C ALA A 32 -17.08 -8.08 -4.08
N SER A 33 -16.73 -8.44 -5.32
CA SER A 33 -16.86 -7.67 -6.56
C SER A 33 -16.41 -6.19 -6.64
N GLY A 34 -15.50 -5.65 -5.80
CA GLY A 34 -15.02 -4.27 -6.02
C GLY A 34 -14.19 -3.61 -4.93
N SER A 35 -13.06 -4.19 -4.51
CA SER A 35 -12.25 -3.86 -3.32
C SER A 35 -12.74 -4.54 -2.05
N CYS A 36 -11.78 -5.11 -1.32
CA CYS A 36 -11.98 -6.01 -0.18
C CYS A 36 -11.11 -5.58 1.01
N ALA A 37 -10.43 -4.44 0.88
CA ALA A 37 -9.76 -3.79 1.97
C ALA A 37 -10.56 -2.52 2.29
N PRO A 38 -10.94 -2.28 3.56
CA PRO A 38 -11.51 -0.99 3.94
C PRO A 38 -10.61 0.13 3.42
N THR A 39 -11.19 1.21 2.88
CA THR A 39 -10.43 2.31 2.25
C THR A 39 -9.38 2.93 3.18
N ASP A 40 -9.58 2.82 4.49
CA ASP A 40 -8.66 3.34 5.52
C ASP A 40 -7.67 2.30 6.06
N SER A 41 -7.65 1.09 5.47
CA SER A 41 -6.82 -0.03 5.91
C SER A 41 -5.50 -0.13 5.14
N PHE A 42 -5.35 0.58 4.03
CA PHE A 42 -4.16 0.57 3.20
C PHE A 42 -3.93 1.91 2.49
N LEU A 43 -2.71 2.12 2.02
CA LEU A 43 -2.33 3.19 1.09
C LEU A 43 -1.76 2.59 -0.18
N ARG A 44 -1.90 3.32 -1.29
CA ARG A 44 -1.31 2.97 -2.57
C ARG A 44 -0.59 4.18 -3.17
N ALA A 45 0.61 3.97 -3.67
CA ALA A 45 1.32 4.91 -4.54
C ALA A 45 1.62 4.23 -5.88
N THR A 46 1.37 4.92 -6.98
CA THR A 46 1.56 4.40 -8.33
C THR A 46 2.57 5.26 -9.06
N GLY A 47 3.55 4.63 -9.69
CA GLY A 47 4.57 5.32 -10.47
C GLY A 47 5.91 4.60 -10.41
N ASP A 48 6.75 4.85 -11.41
CA ASP A 48 8.14 4.37 -11.45
C ASP A 48 9.00 5.28 -10.55
N VAL A 49 8.98 4.96 -9.26
CA VAL A 49 9.65 5.72 -8.20
C VAL A 49 10.28 4.74 -7.22
N SER A 50 11.26 5.22 -6.46
CA SER A 50 11.88 4.43 -5.41
C SER A 50 10.91 4.17 -4.24
N LEU A 51 11.17 3.09 -3.49
CA LEU A 51 10.31 2.67 -2.38
C LEU A 51 10.30 3.71 -1.24
N ASP A 52 11.44 4.34 -0.95
CA ASP A 52 11.55 5.42 0.04
C ASP A 52 10.72 6.64 -0.37
N TYR A 53 10.77 7.04 -1.65
CA TYR A 53 9.92 8.11 -2.18
C TYR A 53 8.43 7.77 -2.03
N ALA A 54 8.03 6.55 -2.38
CA ALA A 54 6.64 6.11 -2.25
C ALA A 54 6.15 6.15 -0.80
N LEU A 55 6.97 5.71 0.15
CA LEU A 55 6.66 5.72 1.59
C LEU A 55 6.57 7.16 2.14
N GLU A 56 7.50 8.04 1.76
CA GLU A 56 7.45 9.45 2.18
C GLU A 56 6.24 10.18 1.58
N HIS A 57 5.87 9.86 0.34
CA HIS A 57 4.64 10.37 -0.28
C HIS A 57 3.39 9.90 0.46
N MET A 58 3.29 8.61 0.78
CA MET A 58 2.21 8.02 1.57
C MET A 58 2.08 8.67 2.95
N GLN A 59 3.20 8.91 3.64
CA GLN A 59 3.22 9.56 4.96
C GLN A 59 2.65 10.99 4.90
N ARG A 60 3.03 11.77 3.87
CA ARG A 60 2.52 13.13 3.69
C ARG A 60 1.04 13.16 3.33
N ALA A 61 0.60 12.23 2.47
CA ALA A 61 -0.79 12.15 2.01
C ALA A 61 -1.75 11.65 3.10
N ALA A 62 -1.27 10.78 4.00
CA ALA A 62 -2.06 10.20 5.08
C ALA A 62 -1.23 10.10 6.39
N PRO A 63 -1.12 11.19 7.17
CA PRO A 63 -0.32 11.22 8.39
C PRO A 63 -0.68 10.15 9.44
N SER A 64 -1.91 9.64 9.42
CA SER A 64 -2.37 8.53 10.28
C SER A 64 -1.61 7.22 10.05
N PHE A 65 -0.90 7.08 8.92
CA PHE A 65 -0.04 5.93 8.61
C PHE A 65 1.43 6.14 9.00
N SER A 66 1.80 7.28 9.61
CA SER A 66 3.19 7.59 9.98
C SER A 66 3.90 6.47 10.74
N PRO A 67 3.29 5.82 11.75
CA PRO A 67 3.96 4.70 12.45
C PRO A 67 4.34 3.55 11.51
N ALA A 68 3.48 3.24 10.54
CA ALA A 68 3.72 2.17 9.56
C ALA A 68 4.80 2.58 8.54
N THR A 69 4.75 3.80 7.99
CA THR A 69 5.76 4.27 7.03
C THR A 69 7.13 4.44 7.66
N GLU A 70 7.21 4.98 8.88
CA GLU A 70 8.49 5.21 9.58
C GLU A 70 9.26 3.93 9.85
N LEU A 71 8.55 2.84 10.16
CA LEU A 71 9.18 1.53 10.37
C LEU A 71 9.99 1.10 9.15
N PHE A 72 9.42 1.24 7.96
CA PHE A 72 10.08 0.86 6.71
C PHE A 72 11.14 1.89 6.29
N LEU A 73 10.86 3.19 6.42
CA LEU A 73 11.83 4.25 6.11
C LEU A 73 13.10 4.14 6.95
N LYS A 74 13.00 3.80 8.25
CA LYS A 74 14.16 3.57 9.11
C LYS A 74 15.02 2.40 8.65
N ARG A 75 14.40 1.33 8.11
CA ARG A 75 15.13 0.17 7.58
C ARG A 75 15.83 0.46 6.25
N LEU A 76 15.26 1.33 5.41
CA LEU A 76 15.83 1.71 4.11
C LEU A 76 17.00 2.69 4.24
N LYS A 77 17.03 3.48 5.32
CA LYS A 77 18.09 4.46 5.63
C LYS A 77 19.22 3.88 6.49
N GLY A 78 19.15 2.59 6.83
CA GLY A 78 20.12 1.86 7.65
C GLY A 78 21.21 1.18 6.85
#